data_AF-A0A934K278-F1
#
_entry.id   AF-A0A934K278-F1
#
_cell.length_a   1.000
_cell.length_b   1.000
_cell.length_c   1.000
_cell.angle_alpha   90.00
_cell.angle_beta   90.00
_cell.angle_gamma   90.00
#
_symmetry.space_group_name_H-M   'P 1'
#
loop_
_entity.id
_entity.type
_entity.pdbx_description
1 polymer ?
#
loop_
_entity_poly.entity_id
_entity_poly.type
_entity_poly.pdbx_seq_one_letter_code
_entity_poly.pdbx_strand_id
1 'polypeptide(L)'
;MTTLDGVPVGHARLMFKVGAHLVADMRSNFKYSDHDQVAGVEREEFDDACQRLRKAGYRLREQESAWDQFSSMRSKYASGLNETTKYLGVPPAPWIGDRSYLPHRERGPSGRRVPTPR
;
A
#
# COMPACT_ATOMS: atom_id res chain seq x y z
N MET A 1 5.09 17.04 -3.14
CA MET A 1 4.60 17.62 -4.41
C MET A 1 3.24 18.28 -4.22
N THR A 2 2.26 17.61 -3.63
CA THR A 2 0.93 18.19 -3.33
C THR A 2 0.82 18.75 -1.92
N THR A 3 1.36 18.03 -0.94
CA THR A 3 1.04 18.23 0.50
C THR A 3 2.17 18.88 1.30
N LEU A 4 3.43 18.57 0.99
CA LEU A 4 4.61 19.09 1.71
C LEU A 4 5.11 20.40 1.11
N ASP A 5 5.62 21.29 1.96
CA ASP A 5 6.29 22.54 1.60
C ASP A 5 7.80 22.51 1.90
N GLY A 6 8.60 23.17 1.07
CA GLY A 6 10.06 23.29 1.25
C GLY A 6 10.90 22.02 1.01
N VAL A 7 10.30 20.94 0.48
CA VAL A 7 10.99 19.66 0.22
C VAL A 7 11.20 19.45 -1.28
N PRO A 8 12.36 18.91 -1.74
CA PRO A 8 12.58 18.58 -3.15
C PRO A 8 11.50 17.65 -3.71
N VAL A 9 10.87 18.05 -4.82
CA VAL A 9 9.74 17.31 -5.42
C VAL A 9 10.09 16.53 -6.68
N GLY A 10 11.30 16.65 -7.21
CA GLY A 10 11.70 16.11 -8.51
C GLY A 10 11.49 14.60 -8.62
N HIS A 11 12.01 13.83 -7.67
CA HIS A 11 11.87 12.36 -7.64
C HIS A 11 10.41 11.92 -7.52
N ALA A 12 9.62 12.58 -6.67
CA ALA A 12 8.20 12.29 -6.52
C ALA A 12 7.43 12.56 -7.83
N ARG A 13 7.77 13.65 -8.54
CA ARG A 13 7.17 13.99 -9.84
C ARG A 13 7.53 12.98 -10.91
N LEU A 14 8.79 12.54 -10.94
CA LEU A 14 9.26 11.53 -11.87
C LEU A 14 8.54 10.20 -11.63
N MET A 15 8.50 9.72 -10.39
CA MET A 15 7.78 8.48 -10.06
C MET A 15 6.30 8.56 -10.39
N PHE A 16 5.66 9.69 -10.13
CA PHE A 16 4.26 9.89 -10.52
C PHE A 16 4.06 9.74 -12.04
N LYS A 17 4.89 10.42 -12.85
CA LYS A 17 4.77 10.36 -14.32
C LYS A 17 5.03 8.96 -14.86
N VAL A 18 6.15 8.35 -14.45
CA VAL A 18 6.53 7.00 -14.92
C VAL A 18 5.49 5.97 -14.47
N GLY A 19 5.05 6.02 -13.21
CA GLY A 19 4.04 5.12 -12.68
C GLY A 19 2.67 5.29 -13.35
N ALA A 20 2.24 6.52 -13.62
CA ALA A 20 0.98 6.76 -14.34
C ALA A 20 1.02 6.19 -15.77
N HIS A 21 2.15 6.34 -16.49
CA HIS A 21 2.32 5.73 -17.81
C HIS A 21 2.32 4.20 -17.74
N LEU A 22 3.04 3.61 -16.77
CA LEU A 22 3.02 2.16 -16.57
C LEU A 22 1.59 1.61 -16.40
N VAL A 23 0.77 2.27 -15.57
CA VAL A 23 -0.63 1.84 -15.36
C VAL A 23 -1.45 2.00 -16.64
N ALA A 24 -1.24 3.07 -17.41
CA ALA A 24 -1.90 3.27 -18.69
C ALA A 24 -1.50 2.18 -19.72
N ASP A 25 -0.23 1.80 -19.76
CA ASP A 25 0.28 0.75 -20.64
C ASP A 25 -0.28 -0.62 -20.26
N MET A 26 -0.31 -0.94 -18.95
CA MET A 26 -0.94 -2.17 -18.44
C MET A 26 -2.42 -2.23 -18.82
N ARG A 27 -3.13 -1.13 -18.66
CA ARG A 27 -4.53 -1.02 -19.06
C ARG A 27 -4.72 -1.26 -20.55
N SER A 28 -3.86 -0.70 -21.40
CA SER A 28 -3.90 -0.92 -22.84
C SER A 28 -3.62 -2.39 -23.20
N ASN A 29 -2.59 -2.97 -22.60
CA ASN A 29 -2.16 -4.34 -22.85
C ASN A 29 -3.21 -5.39 -22.43
N PHE A 30 -3.77 -5.24 -21.22
CA PHE A 30 -4.75 -6.19 -20.67
C PHE A 30 -6.20 -5.83 -20.96
N LYS A 31 -6.44 -4.70 -21.63
CA LYS A 31 -7.77 -4.22 -22.07
C LYS A 31 -8.78 -4.10 -20.92
N TYR A 32 -8.39 -3.49 -19.81
CA TYR A 32 -9.31 -3.22 -18.70
C TYR A 32 -10.43 -2.25 -19.13
N SER A 33 -11.64 -2.49 -18.63
CA SER A 33 -12.78 -1.59 -18.80
C SER A 33 -12.48 -0.21 -18.21
N ASP A 34 -13.04 0.85 -18.83
CA ASP A 34 -13.05 2.17 -18.21
C ASP A 34 -13.86 2.09 -16.92
N HIS A 35 -13.17 2.29 -15.81
CA HIS A 35 -13.77 2.51 -14.50
C HIS A 35 -13.58 3.98 -14.13
N ASP A 36 -14.50 4.52 -13.33
CA ASP A 36 -14.43 5.91 -12.88
C ASP A 36 -13.05 6.24 -12.27
N GLN A 37 -12.52 7.40 -12.64
CA GLN A 37 -11.24 7.91 -12.15
C GLN A 37 -11.41 8.47 -10.73
N VAL A 38 -11.57 7.56 -9.76
CA VAL A 38 -11.70 7.89 -8.34
C VAL A 38 -10.35 7.69 -7.66
N ALA A 39 -10.02 8.57 -6.71
CA ALA A 39 -8.78 8.47 -5.96
C ALA A 39 -8.71 7.17 -5.11
N GLY A 40 -9.86 6.63 -4.70
CA GLY A 40 -9.95 5.42 -3.89
C GLY A 40 -9.24 5.55 -2.55
N VAL A 41 -9.17 6.77 -2.03
CA VAL A 41 -8.69 7.15 -0.68
C VAL A 41 -9.68 8.17 -0.17
N GLU A 42 -10.13 7.99 1.07
CA GLU A 42 -11.07 8.90 1.70
C GLU A 42 -10.37 10.13 2.27
N ARG A 43 -11.13 11.22 2.46
CA ARG A 43 -10.60 12.47 3.04
C ARG A 43 -10.00 12.24 4.42
N GLU A 44 -10.65 11.44 5.25
CA GLU A 44 -10.20 11.12 6.61
C GLU A 44 -8.82 10.43 6.62
N GLU A 45 -8.60 9.47 5.71
CA GLU A 45 -7.31 8.77 5.58
C GLU A 45 -6.18 9.72 5.18
N PHE A 46 -6.48 10.70 4.31
CA PHE A 46 -5.54 11.75 3.93
C PHE A 46 -5.22 12.67 5.10
N ASP A 47 -6.22 13.06 5.87
CA ASP A 47 -6.05 13.92 7.04
C ASP A 47 -5.19 13.23 8.11
N ASP A 48 -5.41 11.93 8.35
CA ASP A 48 -4.59 11.11 9.24
C ASP A 48 -3.14 10.99 8.76
N ALA A 49 -2.91 10.85 7.45
CA ALA A 49 -1.58 10.90 6.87
C ALA A 49 -0.91 12.27 7.08
N CYS A 50 -1.65 13.36 6.90
CA CYS A 50 -1.15 14.71 7.15
C CYS A 50 -0.78 14.91 8.63
N GLN A 51 -1.58 14.40 9.57
CA GLN A 51 -1.26 14.46 11.00
C GLN A 51 0.05 13.71 11.32
N ARG A 52 0.26 12.53 10.73
CA ARG A 52 1.52 11.79 10.88
C ARG A 52 2.73 12.58 10.37
N LEU A 53 2.58 13.27 9.23
CA LEU A 53 3.62 14.14 8.69
C LEU A 53 3.90 15.36 9.58
N ARG A 54 2.85 16.00 10.14
CA ARG A 54 3.02 17.10 11.12
C ARG A 54 3.80 16.63 12.34
N LYS A 55 3.43 15.48 12.91
CA LYS A 55 4.11 14.87 14.07
C LYS A 55 5.58 14.56 13.79
N ALA A 56 5.92 14.22 12.56
CA ALA A 56 7.31 14.02 12.13
C ALA A 56 8.08 15.34 11.84
N GLY A 57 7.46 16.50 12.02
CA GLY A 57 8.11 17.82 11.87
C GLY A 57 8.06 18.39 10.45
N TYR A 58 7.29 17.80 9.54
CA TYR A 58 7.16 18.33 8.18
C TYR A 58 6.23 19.55 8.13
N ARG A 59 6.61 20.53 7.31
CA ARG A 59 5.74 21.65 6.95
C ARG A 59 4.79 21.22 5.84
N LEU A 60 3.50 21.48 6.06
CA LEU A 60 2.45 21.13 5.11
C LEU A 60 1.82 22.39 4.54
N ARG A 61 1.37 22.27 3.30
CA ARG A 61 0.53 23.27 2.64
C ARG A 61 -0.86 23.31 3.29
N GLU A 62 -1.64 24.31 2.89
CA GLU A 62 -3.05 24.41 3.27
C GLU A 62 -3.79 23.12 2.86
N GLN A 63 -4.62 22.62 3.78
CA GLN A 63 -5.05 21.22 3.76
C GLN A 63 -6.07 20.93 2.66
N GLU A 64 -6.96 21.89 2.36
CA GLU A 64 -7.98 21.73 1.32
C GLU A 64 -7.34 21.73 -0.07
N SER A 65 -6.50 22.73 -0.36
CA SER A 65 -5.78 22.79 -1.63
C SER A 65 -4.81 21.62 -1.83
N ALA A 66 -4.22 21.10 -0.75
CA ALA A 66 -3.39 19.90 -0.78
C ALA A 66 -4.22 18.65 -1.08
N TRP A 67 -5.42 18.54 -0.51
CA TRP A 67 -6.37 17.46 -0.78
C TRP A 67 -6.81 17.44 -2.24
N ASP A 68 -7.27 18.57 -2.77
CA ASP A 68 -7.74 18.67 -4.16
C ASP A 68 -6.67 18.23 -5.16
N GLN A 69 -5.44 18.73 -4.97
CA GLN A 69 -4.31 18.35 -5.81
C GLN A 69 -3.94 16.87 -5.65
N PHE A 70 -3.95 16.34 -4.43
CA PHE A 70 -3.65 14.94 -4.16
C PHE A 70 -4.68 14.01 -4.81
N SER A 71 -5.96 14.28 -4.58
CA SER A 71 -7.09 13.51 -5.10
C SER A 71 -7.06 13.50 -6.63
N SER A 72 -6.95 14.69 -7.24
CA SER A 72 -6.85 14.83 -8.71
C SER A 72 -5.66 14.06 -9.30
N MET A 73 -4.50 14.09 -8.64
CA MET A 73 -3.34 13.32 -9.12
C MET A 73 -3.56 11.81 -8.96
N ARG A 74 -4.10 11.36 -7.82
CA ARG A 74 -4.28 9.95 -7.52
C ARG A 74 -5.34 9.30 -8.41
N SER A 75 -6.43 10.00 -8.71
CA SER A 75 -7.48 9.54 -9.62
C SER A 75 -6.95 9.10 -10.99
N LYS A 76 -5.84 9.67 -11.47
CA LYS A 76 -5.26 9.34 -12.78
C LYS A 76 -4.72 7.92 -12.89
N TYR A 77 -4.37 7.28 -11.77
CA TYR A 77 -3.76 5.95 -11.79
C TYR A 77 -4.43 4.95 -10.83
N ALA A 78 -5.17 5.40 -9.82
CA ALA A 78 -5.64 4.54 -8.74
C ALA A 78 -6.52 3.38 -9.22
N SER A 79 -7.53 3.68 -10.03
CA SER A 79 -8.46 2.67 -10.55
C SER A 79 -7.75 1.62 -11.41
N GLY A 80 -6.94 2.03 -12.39
CA GLY A 80 -6.15 1.12 -13.22
C GLY A 80 -5.11 0.30 -12.44
N LEU A 81 -4.52 0.87 -11.39
CA LEU A 81 -3.59 0.17 -10.51
C LEU A 81 -4.30 -0.94 -9.71
N ASN A 82 -5.51 -0.66 -9.22
CA ASN A 82 -6.33 -1.66 -8.51
C ASN A 82 -6.70 -2.83 -9.43
N GLU A 83 -7.11 -2.56 -10.68
CA GLU A 83 -7.40 -3.62 -11.66
C GLU A 83 -6.14 -4.42 -12.03
N THR A 84 -5.01 -3.76 -12.20
CA THR A 84 -3.72 -4.44 -12.42
C THR A 84 -3.42 -5.40 -11.27
N THR A 85 -3.68 -4.99 -10.03
CA THR A 85 -3.46 -5.82 -8.84
C THR A 85 -4.39 -7.04 -8.82
N LYS A 86 -5.66 -6.87 -9.17
CA LYS A 86 -6.62 -7.99 -9.27
C LYS A 86 -6.19 -9.00 -10.34
N TYR A 87 -5.73 -8.50 -11.49
CA TYR A 87 -5.29 -9.36 -12.59
C TYR A 87 -4.01 -10.15 -12.26
N LEU A 88 -3.07 -9.52 -11.55
CA LEU A 88 -1.83 -10.17 -11.11
C LEU A 88 -2.01 -11.04 -9.85
N GLY A 89 -3.20 -11.03 -9.26
CA GLY A 89 -3.55 -11.86 -8.12
C GLY A 89 -3.51 -13.34 -8.50
N VAL A 90 -2.48 -14.05 -8.04
CA VAL A 90 -2.42 -15.52 -8.20
C VAL A 90 -3.44 -16.13 -7.23
N PRO A 91 -4.42 -16.92 -7.71
CA PRO A 91 -5.35 -17.59 -6.82
C PRO A 91 -4.59 -18.52 -5.87
N PRO A 92 -5.05 -18.71 -4.63
CA PRO A 92 -4.41 -19.63 -3.70
C PRO A 92 -4.35 -21.03 -4.34
N ALA A 93 -3.15 -21.57 -4.45
CA ALA A 93 -2.93 -22.86 -5.09
C ALA A 93 -3.60 -23.99 -4.28
N PRO A 94 -4.45 -24.85 -4.88
CA PRO A 94 -5.20 -25.89 -4.15
C PRO A 94 -4.34 -26.88 -3.37
N TRP A 95 -3.08 -27.08 -3.79
CA TRP A 95 -2.14 -28.03 -3.17
C TRP A 95 -1.28 -27.42 -2.06
N ILE A 96 -1.30 -26.10 -1.91
CA ILE A 96 -0.71 -25.44 -0.74
C ILE A 96 -1.81 -25.47 0.32
N GLY A 97 -1.68 -26.42 1.25
CA GLY A 97 -2.60 -26.57 2.38
C GLY A 97 -2.73 -25.29 3.22
N ASP A 98 -3.73 -25.29 4.10
CA ASP A 98 -4.08 -24.17 4.97
C ASP A 98 -2.83 -23.51 5.60
N ARG A 99 -2.63 -22.22 5.31
CA ARG A 99 -1.56 -21.39 5.88
C ARG A 99 -1.95 -20.75 7.19
N SER A 100 -3.09 -21.13 7.77
CA SER A 100 -3.44 -20.77 9.14
C SER A 100 -2.25 -21.02 10.05
N TYR A 101 -1.91 -20.00 10.83
CA TYR A 101 -0.75 -20.02 11.71
C TYR A 101 -0.83 -21.26 12.61
N LEU A 102 0.08 -22.20 12.39
CA LEU A 102 0.30 -23.31 13.32
C LEU A 102 1.09 -22.72 14.50
N PRO A 103 0.53 -22.67 15.72
CA PRO A 103 1.27 -22.17 16.86
C PRO A 103 2.55 -22.96 17.01
N HIS A 104 3.68 -22.25 17.16
CA HIS A 104 4.95 -22.88 17.48
C HIS A 104 4.75 -23.81 18.66
N ARG A 105 4.92 -25.12 18.45
CA ARG A 105 4.82 -26.11 19.52
C ARG A 105 5.89 -25.76 20.55
N GLU A 106 5.47 -25.19 21.68
CA GLU A 106 6.36 -24.98 22.80
C GLU A 106 6.98 -26.32 23.16
N ARG A 107 8.31 -26.42 23.08
CA ARG A 107 9.04 -27.59 23.59
C ARG A 107 8.77 -27.61 25.09
N GLY A 108 7.85 -28.47 25.51
CA GLY A 108 7.66 -28.79 26.93
C GLY A 108 9.02 -29.15 27.56
N PRO A 109 9.24 -28.80 28.84
CA PRO A 109 10.54 -28.90 29.47
C PRO A 109 11.04 -30.35 29.36
N SER A 110 12.23 -30.51 28.80
CA SER A 110 12.92 -31.79 28.68
C SER A 110 13.00 -32.43 30.07
N GLY A 111 12.19 -33.48 30.27
CA GLY A 111 12.14 -34.22 31.52
C GLY A 111 13.51 -34.86 31.80
N ARG A 112 14.33 -34.17 32.59
CA ARG A 112 15.58 -34.68 33.12
C ARG A 112 15.25 -35.85 34.06
N ARG A 113 15.37 -37.08 33.58
CA ARG A 113 15.30 -38.28 34.41
C ARG A 113 16.36 -38.19 35.50
N VAL A 114 15.92 -38.18 36.76
CA VAL A 114 16.80 -38.29 37.92
C VAL A 114 17.15 -39.77 38.09
N PRO A 115 18.44 -40.17 38.19
CA PRO A 115 18.81 -41.55 38.43
C PRO A 115 18.59 -41.90 39.91
N THR A 116 17.96 -43.04 40.16
CA THR A 116 17.73 -43.60 41.50
C THR A 116 19.04 -44.11 42.11
N PRO A 117 19.32 -43.87 43.42
CA PRO A 117 20.47 -44.46 44.08
C PRO A 117 20.22 -45.93 44.43
N ARG A 118 21.31 -46.70 44.55
CA ARG A 118 21.34 -48.14 44.87
C ARG A 118 20.95 -48.43 46.31
#